data_AF-A0A971SL69-F1
#
_entry.id   AF-A0A971SL69-F1
#
_cell.length_a   1.000
_cell.length_b   1.000
_cell.length_c   1.000
_cell.angle_alpha   90.00
_cell.angle_beta   90.00
_cell.angle_gamma   90.00
#
_symmetry.space_group_name_H-M   'P 1'
#
loop_
_entity.id
_entity.type
_entity.pdbx_description
1 polymer ?
#
loop_
_entity_poly.entity_id
_entity_poly.type
_entity_poly.pdbx_seq_one_letter_code
_entity_poly.pdbx_strand_id
1 'polypeptide(L)'
;ETYYLIENRQKIGNYDSQLPGEGVLIMYANERIAECRYGRAPVKLMDADPKVLWLNGAAFSLPNKPKFVDSSNNIQIELMEKIGSSYKIKISRMR
;
A
#
# COMPACT_ATOMS: atom_id res chain seq x y z
N GLU A 1 0.74 10.44 -16.10
CA GLU A 1 1.93 10.37 -15.23
C GLU A 1 1.92 9.06 -14.42
N THR A 2 2.92 8.83 -13.57
CA THR A 2 2.97 7.67 -12.66
C THR A 2 3.34 8.11 -11.25
N TYR A 3 2.62 7.64 -10.25
CA TYR A 3 2.83 8.02 -8.84
C TYR A 3 2.34 6.92 -7.90
N TYR A 4 2.66 7.06 -6.61
CA TYR A 4 2.13 6.21 -5.56
C TYR A 4 1.08 6.95 -4.75
N LEU A 5 -0.03 6.28 -4.47
CA LEU A 5 -0.99 6.68 -3.45
C LEU A 5 -0.71 5.88 -2.19
N ILE A 6 -0.60 6.57 -1.06
CA ILE A 6 -0.30 5.98 0.24
C ILE A 6 -1.44 6.37 1.18
N GLU A 7 -2.20 5.38 1.63
CA GLU A 7 -3.35 5.59 2.50
C GLU A 7 -3.15 4.88 3.83
N ASN A 8 -3.41 5.58 4.94
CA ASN A 8 -3.46 4.98 6.26
C ASN A 8 -4.90 4.59 6.59
N ARG A 9 -5.21 3.30 6.52
CA ARG A 9 -6.55 2.74 6.78
C ARG A 9 -6.57 2.08 8.16
N GLN A 10 -7.43 2.59 9.04
CA GLN A 10 -7.54 2.14 10.43
C GLN A 10 -8.98 1.73 10.68
N LYS A 11 -9.22 0.71 11.50
CA LYS A 11 -10.58 0.23 11.82
C LYS A 11 -11.30 1.17 12.78
N ILE A 12 -11.49 2.41 12.35
CA ILE A 12 -12.11 3.49 13.13
C ILE A 12 -13.33 4.05 12.38
N GLY A 13 -14.26 4.60 13.15
CA GLY A 13 -15.53 5.09 12.62
C GLY A 13 -16.44 3.96 12.11
N ASN A 14 -17.57 4.35 11.50
CA ASN A 14 -18.61 3.37 11.15
C ASN A 14 -18.25 2.55 9.90
N TYR A 15 -17.54 3.15 8.95
CA TYR A 15 -17.25 2.53 7.65
C TYR A 15 -16.03 1.61 7.71
N ASP A 16 -14.89 2.11 8.19
CA ASP A 16 -13.65 1.33 8.17
C ASP A 16 -13.60 0.25 9.28
N SER A 17 -14.58 0.22 10.18
CA SER A 17 -14.71 -0.83 11.21
C SER A 17 -14.74 -2.25 10.64
N GLN A 18 -15.24 -2.42 9.41
CA GLN A 18 -15.42 -3.71 8.76
C GLN A 18 -14.25 -4.10 7.83
N LEU A 19 -13.17 -3.33 7.80
CA LEU A 19 -12.05 -3.65 6.92
C LEU A 19 -11.44 -5.03 7.24
N PRO A 20 -10.98 -5.78 6.23
CA PRO A 20 -10.32 -7.06 6.47
C PRO A 20 -8.99 -6.89 7.23
N GLY A 21 -8.30 -5.77 7.01
CA GLY A 21 -7.05 -5.42 7.69
C GLY A 21 -6.92 -3.92 7.95
N GLU A 22 -5.97 -3.54 8.80
CA GLU A 22 -5.59 -2.15 9.07
C GLU A 22 -4.09 -1.95 8.82
N GLY A 23 -3.70 -0.73 8.50
CA GLY A 23 -2.32 -0.38 8.18
C GLY A 23 -2.24 0.61 7.04
N VAL A 24 -1.11 0.57 6.33
CA VAL A 24 -0.84 1.45 5.20
C VAL A 24 -1.07 0.67 3.90
N LEU A 25 -1.99 1.16 3.07
CA LEU A 25 -2.16 0.70 1.69
C LEU A 25 -1.25 1.49 0.77
N ILE A 26 -0.57 0.79 -0.13
CA ILE A 26 0.26 1.40 -1.17
C ILE A 26 -0.34 1.01 -2.50
N MET A 27 -0.64 2.00 -3.35
CA MET A 27 -1.14 1.79 -4.69
C MET A 27 -0.23 2.46 -5.71
N TYR A 28 0.00 1.80 -6.83
CA TYR A 28 0.68 2.36 -7.99
C TYR A 28 -0.36 2.88 -8.99
N ALA A 29 -0.27 4.17 -9.30
CA ALA A 29 -1.10 4.82 -10.30
C ALA A 29 -0.31 5.05 -11.59
N ASN A 30 -0.94 4.73 -12.73
CA ASN A 30 -0.40 4.99 -14.05
C ASN A 30 -1.52 5.48 -14.98
N GLU A 31 -1.54 6.78 -15.22
CA GLU A 31 -2.59 7.47 -15.98
C GLU A 31 -2.56 7.16 -17.48
N ARG A 32 -1.54 6.44 -17.97
CA ARG A 32 -1.51 5.96 -19.36
C ARG A 32 -2.38 4.72 -19.56
N ILE A 33 -2.84 4.09 -18.49
CA ILE A 33 -3.78 2.96 -18.55
C ILE A 33 -5.19 3.52 -18.49
N ALA A 34 -5.95 3.37 -19.58
CA ALA A 34 -7.32 3.86 -19.68
C ALA A 34 -8.37 2.92 -19.05
N GLU A 35 -8.11 1.61 -19.04
CA GLU A 35 -9.06 0.60 -18.58
C GLU A 35 -8.41 -0.57 -17.83
N CYS A 36 -9.20 -1.22 -16.98
CA CYS A 36 -8.79 -2.41 -16.24
C CYS A 36 -8.85 -3.65 -17.14
N ARG A 37 -7.74 -3.96 -17.82
CA ARG A 37 -7.67 -5.10 -18.75
C ARG A 37 -6.30 -5.76 -18.76
N TYR A 38 -6.29 -7.09 -18.87
CA TYR A 38 -5.07 -7.92 -18.90
C TYR A 38 -4.16 -7.69 -17.67
N GLY A 39 -4.75 -7.56 -16.48
CA GLY A 39 -4.00 -7.34 -15.24
C GLY A 39 -3.41 -5.93 -15.05
N ARG A 40 -3.71 -5.02 -15.99
CA ARG A 40 -3.43 -3.58 -15.90
C ARG A 40 -4.62 -2.88 -15.26
N ALA A 41 -4.36 -1.83 -14.50
CA ALA A 41 -5.37 -0.95 -13.94
C ALA A 41 -4.80 0.48 -13.84
N PRO A 42 -5.62 1.54 -13.99
CA PRO A 42 -5.17 2.92 -13.79
C PRO A 42 -4.59 3.15 -12.39
N VAL A 43 -5.17 2.51 -11.38
CA VAL A 43 -4.66 2.44 -10.00
C VAL A 43 -4.67 0.98 -9.56
N LYS A 44 -3.52 0.49 -9.07
CA LYS A 44 -3.35 -0.90 -8.67
C LYS A 44 -2.79 -0.99 -7.25
N LEU A 45 -3.45 -1.78 -6.41
CA LEU A 45 -2.98 -2.07 -5.06
C LEU A 45 -1.71 -2.93 -5.10
N MET A 46 -0.71 -2.55 -4.31
CA MET A 46 0.56 -3.26 -4.17
C MET A 46 0.47 -4.08 -2.89
N ASP A 47 0.23 -5.39 -3.01
CA ASP A 47 -0.06 -6.27 -1.88
C ASP A 47 1.18 -6.49 -0.99
N ALA A 48 1.05 -6.32 0.32
CA ALA A 48 2.12 -6.63 1.28
C ALA A 48 2.35 -8.14 1.44
N ASP A 49 1.33 -8.95 1.15
CA ASP A 49 1.44 -10.40 1.04
C ASP A 49 0.51 -10.98 -0.04
N PRO A 50 0.97 -11.07 -1.30
CA PRO A 50 0.17 -11.55 -2.42
C PRO A 50 -0.23 -13.03 -2.31
N LYS A 51 0.28 -13.77 -1.31
CA LYS A 51 -0.14 -15.16 -1.03
C LYS A 51 -1.48 -15.21 -0.30
N VAL A 52 -1.91 -14.10 0.31
CA VAL A 52 -3.18 -14.00 1.01
C VAL A 52 -4.26 -13.62 0.01
N LEU A 53 -5.28 -14.46 -0.11
CA LEU A 53 -6.36 -14.27 -1.08
C LEU A 53 -7.20 -13.01 -0.77
N TRP A 54 -7.85 -12.51 -1.82
CA TRP A 54 -8.84 -11.43 -1.76
C TRP A 54 -8.33 -10.14 -1.13
N LEU A 55 -7.02 -9.85 -1.25
CA LEU A 55 -6.37 -8.64 -0.73
C LEU A 55 -6.42 -8.49 0.80
N ASN A 56 -6.73 -9.57 1.53
CA ASN A 56 -6.71 -9.55 3.00
C ASN A 56 -5.30 -9.34 3.57
N GLY A 57 -4.25 -9.57 2.75
CA GLY A 57 -2.85 -9.32 3.09
C GLY A 57 -2.31 -7.96 2.62
N ALA A 58 -3.14 -7.09 2.04
CA ALA A 58 -2.65 -5.94 1.29
C ALA A 58 -2.06 -4.81 2.14
N ALA A 59 -2.45 -4.70 3.42
CA ALA A 59 -1.99 -3.63 4.28
C ALA A 59 -0.57 -3.89 4.82
N PHE A 60 0.33 -2.94 4.61
CA PHE A 60 1.62 -2.88 5.28
C PHE A 60 1.40 -2.44 6.73
N SER A 61 2.06 -3.12 7.67
CA SER A 61 1.90 -2.85 9.10
C SER A 61 3.14 -3.26 9.89
N LEU A 62 3.34 -2.61 11.03
CA LEU A 62 4.39 -2.96 11.98
C LEU A 62 3.89 -4.05 12.95
N PRO A 63 4.74 -5.02 13.34
CA PRO A 63 6.13 -5.22 12.89
C PRO A 63 6.26 -6.13 11.64
N ASN A 64 5.18 -6.77 11.19
CA ASN A 64 5.24 -7.92 10.29
C ASN A 64 5.61 -7.57 8.84
N LYS A 65 5.01 -6.51 8.29
CA LYS A 65 5.17 -6.11 6.88
C LYS A 65 5.50 -4.62 6.81
N PRO A 66 6.67 -4.19 7.30
CA PRO A 66 6.99 -2.78 7.46
C PRO A 66 7.46 -2.11 6.16
N LYS A 67 7.62 -2.85 5.05
CA LYS A 67 8.40 -2.37 3.92
C LYS A 67 7.82 -2.80 2.58
N PHE A 68 7.71 -1.82 1.69
CA PHE A 68 7.44 -2.01 0.27
C PHE A 68 8.68 -1.62 -0.53
N VAL A 69 8.97 -2.42 -1.56
CA VAL A 69 10.12 -2.24 -2.46
C VAL A 69 9.63 -2.38 -3.90
N ASP A 70 9.84 -1.35 -4.71
CA ASP A 70 9.69 -1.40 -6.16
C ASP A 70 11.04 -1.16 -6.83
N SER A 71 11.69 -2.26 -7.19
CA SER A 71 12.98 -2.26 -7.90
C SER A 71 12.89 -1.72 -9.32
N SER A 72 11.74 -1.81 -9.98
CA SER A 72 11.58 -1.28 -11.34
C SER A 72 11.53 0.25 -11.35
N ASN A 73 10.97 0.85 -10.30
CA ASN A 73 10.86 2.30 -10.15
C ASN A 73 11.91 2.90 -9.20
N ASN A 74 12.81 2.09 -8.64
CA ASN A 74 13.83 2.49 -7.66
C ASN A 74 13.24 3.19 -6.41
N ILE A 75 12.11 2.72 -5.91
CA ILE A 75 11.44 3.30 -4.73
C ILE A 75 11.35 2.27 -3.60
N GLN A 76 11.63 2.74 -2.38
CA GLN A 76 11.33 2.03 -1.14
C GLN A 76 10.44 2.89 -0.25
N ILE A 77 9.42 2.28 0.33
CA ILE A 77 8.54 2.88 1.35
C ILE A 77 8.64 2.01 2.61
N GLU A 78 9.03 2.61 3.73
CA GLU A 78 9.25 1.89 4.99
C GLU A 78 8.48 2.56 6.13
N LEU A 79 7.71 1.75 6.88
CA LEU A 79 7.04 2.13 8.10
C LEU A 79 8.07 2.13 9.24
N MET A 80 8.33 3.31 9.79
CA MET A 80 9.35 3.51 10.82
C MET A 80 8.78 3.34 12.22
N GLU A 81 7.56 3.84 12.45
CA GLU A 81 6.95 3.93 13.77
C GLU A 81 5.42 4.00 13.64
N LYS A 82 4.70 3.44 14.62
CA LYS A 82 3.24 3.61 14.79
C LYS A 82 2.98 4.38 16.09
N ILE A 83 2.28 5.51 16.00
CA ILE A 83 1.88 6.35 17.14
C ILE A 83 0.36 6.41 17.15
N GLY A 84 -0.27 5.65 18.04
CA GLY A 84 -1.72 5.44 18.02
C GLY A 84 -2.16 4.86 16.67
N SER A 85 -3.02 5.59 15.96
CA SER A 85 -3.53 5.21 14.63
C SER A 85 -2.68 5.77 13.47
N SER A 86 -1.59 6.48 13.75
CA SER A 86 -0.75 7.15 12.75
C SER A 86 0.55 6.39 12.51
N TYR A 87 1.09 6.50 11.29
CA TYR A 87 2.40 5.94 10.93
C TYR A 87 3.40 7.04 10.55
N LYS A 88 4.62 6.91 11.05
CA LYS A 88 5.79 7.61 10.50
C LYS A 88 6.34 6.77 9.36
N ILE A 89 6.43 7.35 8.17
CA ILE A 89 6.92 6.66 6.97
C ILE A 89 8.18 7.33 6.43
N LYS A 90 9.08 6.51 5.88
CA LYS A 90 10.26 6.96 5.14
C LYS A 90 10.10 6.54 3.68
N ILE A 91 10.27 7.50 2.77
CA ILE A 91 10.28 7.26 1.33
C ILE A 91 11.69 7.57 0.83
N SER A 92 12.27 6.66 0.07
CA SER A 92 13.64 6.82 -0.45
C SER A 92 13.79 6.22 -1.83
N ARG A 93 14.70 6.80 -2.62
CA ARG A 93 15.20 6.13 -3.81
C ARG A 93 16.22 5.06 -3.43
N MET A 94 16.13 3.91 -4.08
CA MET A 94 17.14 2.87 -3.96
C MET A 94 18.38 3.26 -4.76
N ARG A 95 19.56 3.00 -4.18
CA ARG A 95 20.86 3.22 -4.82
C ARG A 95 21.27 1.98 -5.61
#